data_AF-A0A1V6KCU2-F1
#
_entry.id   AF-A0A1V6KCU2-F1
#
_cell.length_a   1.000
_cell.length_b   1.000
_cell.length_c   1.000
_cell.angle_alpha   90.00
_cell.angle_beta   90.00
_cell.angle_gamma   90.00
#
_symmetry.space_group_name_H-M   'P 1'
#
loop_
_entity.id
_entity.type
_entity.pdbx_description
1 polymer ?
#
loop_
_entity_poly.entity_id
_entity_poly.type
_entity_poly.pdbx_seq_one_letter_code
_entity_poly.pdbx_strand_id
1 'polypeptide(L)'
;MEYIEGDTVEAYIASGKKFTEKQIEELLAELADILAYLGSLRPPIVHRDINPRNLIIRPDGHIVLVDFSGVQDAIRTALYPGATLVGTAGYIPMEQVSGRATHRSDLYGAAATTVFMLTGRNPSELPMRNLKIDLSGLLYMSPRLSFVLDNWLDPDPDRRTLSAIKAAAVLREKIVLPSETRTSIDAKTEATSAENNQNGAGPSWSGAFPRDSFLGEILHNLEERTEQRVYPSELPSNSQLIIQDLAPGLYIKMPKRSNSSMRGGTIFPIAWMGFVFFWTTMTLRMHAPFFFPLFSIPFWIAGFSMIKALIGPSMTETELFLTSDGLLRKSSGFLSNSAQQCLLSDIREAKVRKSSVRINRQYVKELTIKIKGGTINFGLGLSDPELYYLEKRFNEELGLLRQLPAQES
;
A
#
# COMPACT_ATOMS: atom_id res chain seq x y z
N MET A 1 13.14 -24.69 20.39
CA MET A 1 11.70 -24.75 20.07
C MET A 1 11.09 -25.84 20.93
N GLU A 2 9.91 -25.58 21.48
CA GLU A 2 9.09 -26.61 22.10
C GLU A 2 8.60 -27.58 21.01
N TYR A 3 8.60 -28.88 21.31
CA TYR A 3 8.06 -29.88 20.39
C TYR A 3 6.54 -29.79 20.41
N ILE A 4 5.93 -29.55 19.25
CA ILE A 4 4.47 -29.53 19.09
C ILE A 4 4.06 -30.91 18.59
N GLU A 5 3.30 -31.62 19.41
CA GLU A 5 2.72 -32.92 19.05
C GLU A 5 1.62 -32.74 17.98
N GLY A 6 1.67 -33.52 16.91
CA GLY A 6 0.71 -33.46 15.80
C GLY A 6 1.34 -33.72 14.43
N ASP A 7 0.49 -33.76 13.40
CA ASP A 7 0.90 -33.92 12.00
C ASP A 7 0.79 -32.57 11.28
N THR A 8 1.71 -32.24 10.37
CA THR A 8 1.49 -31.10 9.46
C THR A 8 0.31 -31.37 8.54
N VAL A 9 -0.35 -30.33 8.03
CA VAL A 9 -1.44 -30.48 7.04
C VAL A 9 -0.94 -31.25 5.81
N GLU A 10 0.30 -31.00 5.38
CA GLU A 10 0.96 -31.76 4.30
C GLU A 10 1.07 -33.26 4.63
N ALA A 11 1.62 -33.61 5.81
CA ALA A 11 1.79 -34.99 6.22
C ALA A 11 0.44 -35.70 6.42
N TYR A 12 -0.55 -35.00 6.98
CA TYR A 12 -1.89 -35.52 7.19
C TYR A 12 -2.51 -35.96 5.87
N ILE A 13 -2.47 -35.12 4.83
CA ILE A 13 -3.03 -35.44 3.52
C ILE A 13 -2.17 -36.47 2.76
N ALA A 14 -0.84 -36.38 2.87
CA ALA A 14 0.08 -37.35 2.28
C ALA A 14 -0.12 -38.77 2.83
N SER A 15 -0.58 -38.91 4.07
CA SER A 15 -0.96 -40.20 4.67
C SER A 15 -2.24 -40.81 4.09
N GLY A 16 -2.92 -40.11 3.16
CA GLY A 16 -4.16 -40.52 2.53
C GLY A 16 -5.42 -40.15 3.33
N LYS A 17 -5.27 -39.49 4.49
CA LYS A 17 -6.40 -38.96 5.26
C LYS A 17 -7.01 -37.76 4.54
N LYS A 18 -8.32 -37.54 4.76
CA LYS A 18 -9.06 -36.39 4.24
C LYS A 18 -9.73 -35.67 5.39
N PHE A 19 -9.82 -34.35 5.28
CA PHE A 19 -10.63 -33.55 6.18
C PHE A 19 -12.07 -33.56 5.71
N THR A 20 -13.01 -33.60 6.66
CA THR A 20 -14.39 -33.23 6.36
C THR A 20 -14.47 -31.72 6.16
N GLU A 21 -15.45 -31.26 5.39
CA GLU A 21 -15.64 -29.83 5.18
C GLU A 21 -15.83 -29.06 6.49
N LYS A 22 -16.58 -29.62 7.44
CA LYS A 22 -16.76 -29.02 8.77
C LYS A 22 -15.44 -28.82 9.50
N GLN A 23 -14.54 -29.83 9.47
CA GLN A 23 -13.20 -29.69 10.04
C GLN A 23 -12.41 -28.59 9.33
N ILE A 24 -12.51 -28.48 8.01
CA ILE A 24 -11.83 -27.42 7.25
C ILE A 24 -12.35 -26.04 7.67
N GLU A 25 -13.66 -25.87 7.86
CA GLU A 25 -14.25 -24.62 8.34
C GLU A 25 -13.75 -24.26 9.76
N GLU A 26 -13.69 -25.24 10.66
CA GLU A 26 -13.19 -25.08 12.03
C GLU A 26 -11.70 -24.68 12.04
N LEU A 27 -10.86 -25.40 11.29
CA LEU A 27 -9.42 -25.15 11.17
C LEU A 27 -9.13 -23.79 10.51
N LEU A 28 -9.86 -23.43 9.46
CA LEU A 28 -9.71 -22.12 8.82
C LEU A 28 -10.17 -20.99 9.75
N ALA A 29 -11.21 -21.20 10.56
CA ALA A 29 -11.65 -20.22 11.54
C ALA A 29 -10.61 -20.01 12.66
N GLU A 30 -9.96 -21.07 13.14
CA GLU A 30 -8.86 -20.96 14.10
C GLU A 30 -7.64 -20.26 13.49
N LEU A 31 -7.26 -20.62 12.26
CA LEU A 31 -6.19 -19.94 11.54
C LEU A 31 -6.51 -18.45 11.36
N ALA A 32 -7.75 -18.12 11.01
CA ALA A 32 -8.20 -16.74 10.89
C ALA A 32 -8.07 -15.96 12.21
N ASP A 33 -8.34 -16.58 13.37
CA ASP A 33 -8.10 -15.93 14.67
C ASP A 33 -6.59 -15.68 14.91
N ILE A 34 -5.73 -16.63 14.55
CA ILE A 34 -4.27 -16.46 14.63
C ILE A 34 -3.83 -15.27 13.76
N LEU A 35 -4.32 -15.18 12.51
CA LEU A 35 -3.98 -14.08 11.61
C LEU A 35 -4.54 -12.74 12.05
N ALA A 36 -5.74 -12.73 12.64
CA ALA A 36 -6.29 -11.55 13.28
C ALA A 36 -5.40 -11.05 14.43
N TYR A 37 -4.94 -11.98 15.28
CA TYR A 37 -4.03 -11.66 16.37
C TYR A 37 -2.71 -11.09 15.85
N LEU A 38 -2.04 -11.75 14.90
CA LEU A 38 -0.78 -11.26 14.30
C LEU A 38 -0.94 -9.86 13.67
N GLY A 39 -2.05 -9.63 12.96
CA GLY A 39 -2.38 -8.34 12.36
C GLY A 39 -2.67 -7.23 13.39
N SER A 40 -3.07 -7.58 14.62
CA SER A 40 -3.37 -6.63 15.69
C SER A 40 -2.14 -6.12 16.45
N LEU A 41 -1.00 -6.81 16.32
CA LEU A 41 0.25 -6.45 16.99
C LEU A 41 0.79 -5.09 16.51
N ARG A 42 1.67 -4.47 17.31
CA ARG A 42 2.28 -3.16 17.03
C ARG A 42 3.81 -3.29 17.08
N PRO A 43 4.51 -3.31 15.92
CA PRO A 43 3.98 -3.32 14.56
C PRO A 43 3.27 -4.65 14.19
N PRO A 44 2.37 -4.67 13.20
CA PRO A 44 1.72 -5.90 12.74
C PRO A 44 2.76 -6.92 12.26
N ILE A 45 2.58 -8.18 12.64
CA ILE A 45 3.41 -9.28 12.17
C ILE A 45 2.76 -9.92 10.95
N VAL A 46 3.54 -10.12 9.89
CA VAL A 46 3.13 -10.85 8.67
C VAL A 46 3.95 -12.13 8.63
N HIS A 47 3.31 -13.28 8.61
CA HIS A 47 3.95 -14.60 8.62
C HIS A 47 4.75 -14.86 7.34
N ARG A 48 4.16 -14.53 6.18
CA ARG A 48 4.73 -14.65 4.82
C ARG A 48 4.98 -16.06 4.31
N ASP A 49 4.90 -17.09 5.14
CA ASP A 49 5.02 -18.47 4.66
C ASP A 49 3.89 -19.37 5.16
N ILE A 50 2.64 -18.94 4.96
CA ILE A 50 1.48 -19.78 5.30
C ILE A 50 1.27 -20.81 4.19
N ASN A 51 1.54 -22.07 4.52
CA ASN A 51 1.43 -23.21 3.62
C ASN A 51 1.16 -24.51 4.44
N PRO A 52 0.83 -25.64 3.81
CA PRO A 52 0.51 -26.90 4.51
C PRO A 52 1.62 -27.48 5.40
N ARG A 53 2.88 -27.08 5.22
CA ARG A 53 4.02 -27.54 6.02
C ARG A 53 4.14 -26.80 7.34
N ASN A 54 3.65 -25.56 7.36
CA ASN A 54 3.76 -24.64 8.50
C ASN A 54 2.48 -24.62 9.35
N LEU A 55 1.55 -25.54 9.10
CA LEU A 55 0.34 -25.74 9.89
C LEU A 55 0.35 -27.15 10.47
N ILE A 56 0.35 -27.26 11.80
CA ILE A 56 0.28 -28.53 12.53
C ILE A 56 -1.12 -28.72 13.07
N ILE A 57 -1.68 -29.91 12.86
CA ILE A 57 -2.93 -30.37 13.47
C ILE A 57 -2.58 -31.19 14.70
N ARG A 58 -2.95 -30.67 15.86
CA ARG A 58 -2.73 -31.34 17.14
C ARG A 58 -3.70 -32.52 17.34
N PRO A 59 -3.38 -33.49 18.21
CA PRO A 59 -4.28 -34.60 18.53
C PRO A 59 -5.64 -34.17 19.10
N ASP A 60 -5.72 -32.99 19.71
CA ASP A 60 -6.95 -32.38 20.22
C ASP A 60 -7.81 -31.72 19.12
N GLY A 61 -7.34 -31.69 17.87
CA GLY A 61 -8.03 -31.15 16.71
C GLY A 61 -7.73 -29.68 16.41
N HIS A 62 -6.90 -29.01 17.23
CA HIS A 62 -6.58 -27.59 17.04
C HIS A 62 -5.43 -27.38 16.07
N ILE A 63 -5.46 -26.23 15.38
CA ILE A 63 -4.38 -25.82 14.47
C ILE A 63 -3.32 -24.99 15.18
N VAL A 64 -2.06 -25.25 14.85
CA VAL A 64 -0.93 -24.44 15.29
C VAL A 64 -0.15 -23.96 14.07
N LEU A 65 0.04 -22.64 13.99
CA LEU A 65 0.92 -22.01 13.00
C LEU A 65 2.36 -22.04 13.53
N VAL A 66 3.26 -22.61 12.73
CA VAL A 66 4.69 -22.73 13.04
C VAL A 66 5.56 -22.08 11.97
N ASP A 67 6.86 -21.99 12.26
CA ASP A 67 7.89 -21.49 11.34
C ASP A 67 7.68 -20.04 10.82
N PHE A 68 8.02 -19.08 11.68
CA PHE A 68 8.04 -17.65 11.35
C PHE A 68 9.30 -17.23 10.57
N SER A 69 9.99 -18.13 9.89
CA SER A 69 11.17 -17.80 9.07
C SER A 69 10.86 -16.78 7.96
N GLY A 70 9.62 -16.74 7.46
CA GLY A 70 9.14 -15.70 6.54
C GLY A 70 9.29 -14.27 7.10
N VAL A 71 9.24 -14.10 8.42
CA VAL A 71 9.52 -12.81 9.10
C VAL A 71 11.01 -12.44 8.99
N GLN A 72 11.92 -13.42 9.01
CA GLN A 72 13.34 -13.19 8.81
C GLN A 72 13.66 -12.88 7.35
N ASP A 73 12.97 -13.54 6.40
CA ASP A 73 13.03 -13.19 4.99
C ASP A 73 12.52 -11.77 4.74
N ALA A 74 11.55 -11.28 5.52
CA ALA A 74 11.17 -9.87 5.50
C ALA A 74 12.34 -8.94 5.79
N ILE A 75 13.10 -9.26 6.83
CA ILE A 75 14.27 -8.50 7.25
C ILE A 75 15.35 -8.62 6.17
N ARG A 76 15.58 -9.81 5.61
CA ARG A 76 16.56 -10.01 4.53
C ARG A 76 16.19 -9.28 3.24
N THR A 77 14.93 -9.32 2.81
CA THR A 77 14.43 -8.55 1.65
C THR A 77 14.45 -7.05 1.92
N ALA A 78 14.27 -6.62 3.17
CA ALA A 78 14.42 -5.22 3.56
C ALA A 78 15.89 -4.77 3.54
N LEU A 79 16.83 -5.64 3.92
CA LEU A 79 18.27 -5.37 3.94
C LEU A 79 18.95 -5.55 2.56
N TYR A 80 18.47 -6.47 1.73
CA TYR A 80 19.04 -6.85 0.44
C TYR A 80 17.96 -6.92 -0.66
N PRO A 81 17.64 -5.80 -1.32
CA PRO A 81 16.65 -5.77 -2.40
C PRO A 81 17.16 -6.54 -3.62
N GLY A 82 16.50 -7.65 -3.97
CA GLY A 82 16.91 -8.55 -5.05
C GLY A 82 17.14 -10.00 -4.63
N ALA A 83 17.05 -10.31 -3.32
CA ALA A 83 16.95 -11.69 -2.87
C ALA A 83 15.69 -12.32 -3.47
N THR A 84 15.85 -13.36 -4.29
CA THR A 84 14.76 -14.16 -4.84
C THR A 84 13.96 -14.70 -3.65
N LEU A 85 12.67 -14.35 -3.58
CA LEU A 85 11.80 -14.91 -2.55
C LEU A 85 11.65 -16.41 -2.84
N VAL A 86 12.28 -17.23 -2.01
CA VAL A 86 12.08 -18.68 -2.02
C VAL A 86 10.76 -18.92 -1.35
N GLY A 87 9.86 -19.62 -2.03
CA GLY A 87 8.65 -20.07 -1.39
C GLY A 87 7.84 -20.98 -2.28
N THR A 88 6.84 -21.61 -1.68
CA THR A 88 6.10 -22.70 -2.32
C THR A 88 5.13 -22.13 -3.35
N ALA A 89 5.34 -22.45 -4.64
CA ALA A 89 4.46 -22.03 -5.73
C ALA A 89 3.00 -22.37 -5.41
N GLY A 90 2.08 -21.45 -5.73
CA GLY A 90 0.63 -21.60 -5.48
C GLY A 90 0.13 -20.98 -4.16
N TYR A 91 0.98 -20.88 -3.12
CA TYR A 91 0.59 -20.34 -1.81
C TYR A 91 0.98 -18.88 -1.61
N ILE A 92 1.80 -18.34 -2.51
CA ILE A 92 2.37 -16.99 -2.40
C ILE A 92 1.72 -16.04 -3.39
N PRO A 93 1.16 -14.91 -2.92
CA PRO A 93 0.55 -13.93 -3.81
C PRO A 93 1.60 -12.97 -4.42
N MET A 94 1.27 -12.34 -5.55
CA MET A 94 2.22 -11.55 -6.35
C MET A 94 2.80 -10.34 -5.62
N GLU A 95 2.03 -9.69 -4.75
CA GLU A 95 2.53 -8.59 -3.94
C GLU A 95 3.61 -9.03 -2.95
N GLN A 96 3.55 -10.28 -2.49
CA GLN A 96 4.57 -10.86 -1.63
C GLN A 96 5.85 -11.19 -2.41
N VAL A 97 5.74 -11.75 -3.62
CA VAL A 97 6.89 -11.93 -4.54
C VAL A 97 7.57 -10.59 -4.81
N SER A 98 6.79 -9.51 -4.90
CA SER A 98 7.28 -8.14 -5.05
C SER A 98 7.88 -7.53 -3.77
N GLY A 99 7.96 -8.29 -2.67
CA GLY A 99 8.45 -7.85 -1.38
C GLY A 99 7.56 -6.81 -0.70
N ARG A 100 6.26 -6.77 -1.02
CA ARG A 100 5.24 -5.88 -0.44
C ARG A 100 4.20 -6.67 0.36
N ALA A 101 4.60 -7.78 0.97
CA ALA A 101 3.71 -8.62 1.75
C ALA A 101 3.03 -7.83 2.88
N THR A 102 1.73 -8.03 3.03
CA THR A 102 0.92 -7.45 4.12
C THR A 102 0.16 -8.56 4.83
N HIS A 103 -0.57 -8.24 5.90
CA HIS A 103 -1.51 -9.18 6.52
C HIS A 103 -2.51 -9.79 5.51
N ARG A 104 -2.83 -9.09 4.41
CA ARG A 104 -3.70 -9.63 3.33
C ARG A 104 -3.00 -10.69 2.47
N SER A 105 -1.67 -10.71 2.45
CA SER A 105 -0.90 -11.75 1.78
C SER A 105 -0.98 -13.07 2.55
N ASP A 106 -0.99 -13.01 3.88
CA ASP A 106 -1.22 -14.17 4.73
C ASP A 106 -2.64 -14.75 4.56
N LEU A 107 -3.66 -13.90 4.38
CA LEU A 107 -5.03 -14.36 4.07
C LEU A 107 -5.08 -15.20 2.78
N TYR A 108 -4.33 -14.80 1.75
CA TYR A 108 -4.23 -15.58 0.52
C TYR A 108 -3.56 -16.93 0.77
N GLY A 109 -2.44 -16.96 1.51
CA GLY A 109 -1.75 -18.22 1.85
C GLY A 109 -2.64 -19.18 2.65
N ALA A 110 -3.44 -18.66 3.58
CA ALA A 110 -4.43 -19.43 4.33
C ALA A 110 -5.52 -20.01 3.41
N ALA A 111 -6.06 -19.21 2.49
CA ALA A 111 -7.06 -19.67 1.53
C ALA A 111 -6.49 -20.71 0.54
N ALA A 112 -5.28 -20.51 0.04
CA ALA A 112 -4.58 -21.47 -0.82
C ALA A 112 -4.31 -22.79 -0.08
N THR A 113 -3.92 -22.73 1.20
CA THR A 113 -3.77 -23.91 2.05
C THR A 113 -5.10 -24.63 2.29
N THR A 114 -6.19 -23.89 2.41
CA THR A 114 -7.55 -24.46 2.51
C THR A 114 -7.96 -25.18 1.23
N VAL A 115 -7.62 -24.62 0.06
CA VAL A 115 -7.83 -25.29 -1.23
C VAL A 115 -7.04 -26.60 -1.32
N PHE A 116 -5.81 -26.63 -0.80
CA PHE A 116 -5.05 -27.87 -0.66
C PHE A 116 -5.75 -28.88 0.26
N MET A 117 -6.30 -28.44 1.40
CA MET A 117 -7.07 -29.30 2.31
C MET A 117 -8.31 -29.92 1.65
N LEU A 118 -8.98 -29.17 0.79
CA LEU A 118 -10.17 -29.62 0.09
C LEU A 118 -9.87 -30.59 -1.05
N THR A 119 -8.79 -30.33 -1.81
CA THR A 119 -8.52 -31.02 -3.08
C THR A 119 -7.44 -32.09 -2.97
N GLY A 120 -6.55 -31.97 -1.99
CA GLY A 120 -5.30 -32.73 -1.90
C GLY A 120 -4.30 -32.40 -3.02
N ARG A 121 -4.53 -31.34 -3.80
CA ARG A 121 -3.69 -30.92 -4.93
C ARG A 121 -3.06 -29.57 -4.67
N ASN A 122 -1.84 -29.38 -5.16
CA ASN A 122 -1.17 -28.09 -5.01
C ASN A 122 -1.99 -27.00 -5.73
N PRO A 123 -2.26 -25.84 -5.09
CA PRO A 123 -3.00 -24.73 -5.70
C PRO A 123 -2.44 -24.27 -7.05
N SER A 124 -1.14 -24.41 -7.33
CA SER A 124 -0.55 -24.04 -8.62
C SER A 124 -0.93 -24.99 -9.77
N GLU A 125 -1.43 -26.18 -9.47
CA GLU A 125 -1.85 -27.19 -10.44
C GLU A 125 -3.34 -27.08 -10.80
N LEU A 126 -4.08 -26.21 -10.10
CA LEU A 126 -5.51 -26.04 -10.29
C LEU A 126 -5.80 -25.07 -11.44
N PRO A 127 -6.95 -25.24 -12.13
CA PRO A 127 -7.38 -24.31 -13.16
C PRO A 127 -7.50 -22.89 -12.61
N MET A 128 -7.10 -21.92 -13.42
CA MET A 128 -7.18 -20.51 -13.07
C MET A 128 -8.08 -19.77 -14.05
N ARG A 129 -8.86 -18.82 -13.54
CA ARG A 129 -9.67 -17.88 -14.32
C ARG A 129 -9.44 -16.48 -13.80
N ASN A 130 -9.11 -15.53 -14.68
CA ASN A 130 -8.79 -14.15 -14.31
C ASN A 130 -7.71 -14.05 -13.22
N LEU A 131 -6.66 -14.89 -13.30
CA LEU A 131 -5.55 -14.99 -12.32
C LEU A 131 -5.97 -15.49 -10.92
N LYS A 132 -7.23 -15.90 -10.73
CA LYS A 132 -7.75 -16.50 -9.49
C LYS A 132 -7.94 -18.01 -9.69
N ILE A 133 -7.77 -18.79 -8.63
CA ILE A 133 -8.06 -20.23 -8.65
C ILE A 133 -9.55 -20.43 -8.90
N ASP A 134 -9.88 -21.21 -9.94
CA ASP A 134 -11.26 -21.51 -10.28
C ASP A 134 -11.73 -22.76 -9.52
N LEU A 135 -12.57 -22.53 -8.51
CA LEU A 135 -13.16 -23.60 -7.69
C LEU A 135 -14.50 -24.10 -8.27
N SER A 136 -15.06 -23.41 -9.28
CA SER A 136 -16.46 -23.55 -9.74
C SER A 136 -16.81 -24.84 -10.50
N GLY A 137 -15.90 -25.82 -10.53
CA GLY A 137 -16.15 -27.15 -11.07
C GLY A 137 -15.43 -28.28 -10.33
N LEU A 138 -14.79 -27.99 -9.19
CA LEU A 138 -13.93 -28.96 -8.49
C LEU A 138 -14.58 -29.56 -7.25
N LEU A 139 -15.49 -28.84 -6.59
CA LEU A 139 -15.99 -29.18 -5.26
C LEU A 139 -17.42 -28.68 -5.07
N TYR A 140 -18.24 -29.48 -4.38
CA TYR A 140 -19.44 -28.97 -3.73
C TYR A 140 -19.01 -28.49 -2.34
N MET A 141 -19.16 -27.20 -2.07
CA MET A 141 -18.78 -26.58 -0.79
C MET A 141 -19.90 -25.70 -0.25
N SER A 142 -19.88 -25.49 1.06
CA SER A 142 -20.80 -24.66 1.79
C SER A 142 -20.71 -23.21 1.28
N PRO A 143 -21.84 -22.49 1.25
CA PRO A 143 -21.84 -21.07 0.88
C PRO A 143 -20.90 -20.22 1.75
N ARG A 144 -20.67 -20.63 3.01
CA ARG A 144 -19.79 -19.94 3.95
C ARG A 144 -18.33 -20.07 3.54
N LEU A 145 -17.90 -21.30 3.25
CA LEU A 145 -16.54 -21.57 2.82
C LEU A 145 -16.26 -20.93 1.46
N SER A 146 -17.20 -21.03 0.52
CA SER A 146 -17.09 -20.37 -0.79
C SER A 146 -16.92 -18.86 -0.64
N PHE A 147 -17.73 -18.21 0.20
CA PHE A 147 -17.67 -16.76 0.41
C PHE A 147 -16.31 -16.29 0.93
N VAL A 148 -15.72 -17.02 1.89
CA VAL A 148 -14.41 -16.69 2.45
C VAL A 148 -13.30 -16.91 1.42
N LEU A 149 -13.29 -18.08 0.77
CA LEU A 149 -12.27 -18.40 -0.24
C LEU A 149 -12.36 -17.46 -1.45
N ASP A 150 -13.57 -17.08 -1.85
CA ASP A 150 -13.76 -16.18 -2.97
C ASP A 150 -13.18 -14.79 -2.70
N ASN A 151 -13.26 -14.31 -1.47
CA ASN A 151 -12.67 -13.04 -1.08
C ASN A 151 -11.14 -13.14 -0.94
N TRP A 152 -10.63 -14.17 -0.27
CA TRP A 152 -9.21 -14.27 0.08
C TRP A 152 -8.31 -14.73 -1.06
N LEU A 153 -8.86 -15.44 -2.05
CA LEU A 153 -8.13 -15.82 -3.27
C LEU A 153 -8.16 -14.73 -4.35
N ASP A 154 -8.69 -13.54 -4.08
CA ASP A 154 -8.64 -12.44 -5.05
C ASP A 154 -7.17 -12.08 -5.37
N PRO A 155 -6.76 -11.99 -6.65
CA PRO A 155 -5.40 -11.63 -7.03
C PRO A 155 -5.01 -10.23 -6.56
N ASP A 156 -5.98 -9.32 -6.46
CA ASP A 156 -5.78 -7.95 -6.01
C ASP A 156 -5.93 -7.88 -4.47
N PRO A 157 -4.86 -7.54 -3.72
CA PRO A 157 -4.93 -7.45 -2.27
C PRO A 157 -5.96 -6.41 -1.79
N ASP A 158 -6.27 -5.35 -2.55
CA ASP A 158 -7.24 -4.33 -2.14
C ASP A 158 -8.68 -4.87 -2.16
N ARG A 159 -8.93 -5.87 -3.01
CA ARG A 159 -10.23 -6.58 -3.12
C ARG A 159 -10.43 -7.65 -2.05
N ARG A 160 -9.37 -8.08 -1.36
CA ARG A 160 -9.45 -8.97 -0.17
C ARG A 160 -9.97 -8.23 1.07
N THR A 161 -11.20 -7.74 0.99
CA THR A 161 -11.83 -6.84 1.95
C THR A 161 -12.33 -7.53 3.21
N LEU A 162 -12.49 -8.86 3.21
CA LEU A 162 -12.98 -9.62 4.35
C LEU A 162 -11.86 -9.80 5.38
N SER A 163 -12.00 -9.16 6.54
CA SER A 163 -11.02 -9.30 7.62
C SER A 163 -11.03 -10.69 8.24
N ALA A 164 -9.89 -11.12 8.79
CA ALA A 164 -9.71 -12.41 9.45
C ALA A 164 -10.77 -12.68 10.54
N ILE A 165 -11.03 -11.69 11.40
CA ILE A 165 -12.05 -11.77 12.46
C ILE A 165 -13.46 -12.02 11.87
N LYS A 166 -13.82 -11.30 10.80
CA LYS A 166 -15.13 -11.46 10.15
C LYS A 166 -15.25 -12.82 9.47
N ALA A 167 -14.19 -13.30 8.81
CA ALA A 167 -14.16 -14.63 8.21
C ALA A 167 -14.35 -15.73 9.26
N ALA A 168 -13.64 -15.66 10.39
CA ALA A 168 -13.80 -16.61 11.49
C ALA A 168 -15.24 -16.64 12.02
N ALA A 169 -15.89 -15.47 12.12
CA ALA A 169 -17.29 -15.37 12.54
C ALA A 169 -18.27 -15.96 11.49
N VAL A 170 -18.03 -15.77 10.19
CA VAL A 170 -18.82 -16.37 9.10
C VAL A 170 -18.69 -17.90 9.12
N LEU A 171 -17.47 -18.42 9.24
CA LEU A 171 -17.21 -19.87 9.26
C LEU A 171 -17.88 -20.56 10.47
N ARG A 172 -17.92 -19.89 11.63
CA ARG A 172 -18.58 -20.38 12.85
C ARG A 172 -20.10 -20.10 12.91
N GLU A 173 -20.72 -19.69 11.81
CA GLU A 173 -22.16 -19.37 11.72
C GLU A 173 -22.63 -18.24 12.65
N LYS A 174 -21.71 -17.39 13.15
CA LYS A 174 -22.06 -16.25 14.01
C LYS A 174 -22.58 -15.05 13.22
N ILE A 175 -22.35 -15.02 11.91
CA ILE A 175 -22.80 -13.98 10.99
C ILE A 175 -23.53 -14.64 9.82
N VAL A 176 -24.74 -14.18 9.52
CA VAL A 176 -25.50 -14.61 8.35
C VAL A 176 -24.87 -13.99 7.09
N LEU A 177 -24.63 -14.81 6.07
CA LEU A 177 -24.13 -14.33 4.79
C LEU A 177 -25.10 -13.28 4.22
N PRO A 178 -24.61 -12.28 3.46
CA PRO A 178 -25.49 -11.43 2.68
C PRO A 178 -26.17 -12.31 1.62
N SER A 179 -27.34 -12.88 1.93
CA SER A 179 -28.13 -13.59 0.95
C SER A 179 -28.57 -12.60 -0.13
N GLU A 180 -28.39 -12.98 -1.39
CA GLU A 180 -28.86 -12.26 -2.56
C GLU A 180 -30.28 -11.73 -2.32
N THR A 181 -30.41 -10.42 -2.13
CA THR A 181 -31.71 -9.78 -2.29
C THR A 181 -32.02 -9.85 -3.78
N ARG A 182 -32.72 -10.91 -4.19
CA ARG A 182 -33.54 -10.86 -5.40
C ARG A 182 -34.58 -9.78 -5.16
N THR A 183 -34.22 -8.54 -5.49
CA THR A 183 -35.21 -7.50 -5.74
C THR A 183 -35.90 -7.91 -7.04
N SER A 184 -36.98 -8.69 -6.89
CA SER A 184 -38.07 -8.70 -7.84
C SER A 184 -38.56 -7.25 -7.94
N ILE A 185 -38.01 -6.49 -8.88
CA ILE A 185 -38.68 -5.33 -9.42
C ILE A 185 -39.39 -5.83 -10.66
N ASP A 186 -40.70 -5.74 -10.54
CA ASP A 186 -41.75 -6.09 -11.46
C ASP A 186 -41.42 -5.84 -12.94
N ALA A 187 -41.68 -6.87 -13.73
CA ALA A 187 -41.97 -6.75 -15.13
C ALA A 187 -43.26 -5.93 -15.31
N LYS A 188 -43.13 -4.70 -15.82
CA LYS A 188 -44.04 -4.15 -16.84
C LYS A 188 -43.52 -2.83 -17.39
N THR A 189 -43.64 -2.70 -18.71
CA THR A 189 -43.47 -1.48 -19.52
C THR A 189 -41.99 -1.24 -19.86
N GLU A 190 -41.50 -1.45 -21.08
CA GLU A 190 -42.09 -1.14 -22.38
C GLU A 190 -41.44 -2.01 -23.47
N ALA A 191 -42.28 -2.58 -24.34
CA ALA A 191 -41.89 -3.26 -25.55
C ALA A 191 -41.90 -2.25 -26.71
N THR A 192 -40.76 -2.11 -27.40
CA THR A 192 -40.54 -1.80 -28.83
C THR A 192 -39.08 -1.34 -28.90
N SER A 193 -38.16 -1.94 -29.63
CA SER A 193 -38.23 -2.42 -31.00
C SER A 193 -37.08 -3.40 -31.23
N ALA A 194 -37.39 -4.57 -31.82
CA ALA A 194 -36.41 -5.46 -32.41
C ALA A 194 -36.10 -4.98 -33.83
N GLU A 195 -34.81 -4.94 -34.20
CA GLU A 195 -34.35 -5.48 -35.49
C GLU A 195 -32.82 -5.59 -35.57
N ASN A 196 -32.36 -6.82 -35.82
CA ASN A 196 -31.24 -7.24 -36.66
C ASN A 196 -29.94 -6.39 -36.69
N ASN A 197 -28.82 -6.99 -36.26
CA ASN A 197 -27.90 -7.60 -37.24
C ASN A 197 -26.83 -8.48 -36.54
N GLN A 198 -26.60 -9.67 -37.11
CA GLN A 198 -25.41 -10.48 -36.86
C GLN A 198 -24.23 -9.88 -37.65
N ASN A 199 -23.03 -9.91 -37.05
CA ASN A 199 -21.71 -10.20 -37.66
C ASN A 199 -20.58 -9.32 -37.11
N GLY A 200 -19.50 -9.97 -36.69
CA GLY A 200 -18.14 -9.50 -36.94
C GLY A 200 -17.43 -8.73 -35.80
N ALA A 201 -16.35 -9.34 -35.33
CA ALA A 201 -15.14 -8.71 -34.77
C ALA A 201 -15.32 -7.75 -33.58
N GLY A 202 -14.90 -8.21 -32.39
CA GLY A 202 -14.70 -7.32 -31.24
C GLY A 202 -13.64 -6.25 -31.56
N PRO A 203 -13.87 -4.97 -31.19
CA PRO A 203 -12.88 -3.94 -31.41
C PRO A 203 -11.82 -3.96 -30.29
N SER A 204 -10.57 -4.01 -30.73
CA SER A 204 -9.39 -3.58 -30.00
C SER A 204 -9.56 -2.13 -29.54
N TRP A 205 -9.56 -1.88 -28.24
CA TRP A 205 -9.65 -0.53 -27.68
C TRP A 205 -8.27 0.12 -27.55
N SER A 206 -7.93 0.99 -28.49
CA SER A 206 -6.84 1.95 -28.37
C SER A 206 -7.28 3.29 -28.97
N GLY A 207 -7.86 4.15 -28.15
CA GLY A 207 -8.25 5.51 -28.52
C GLY A 207 -9.00 6.23 -27.39
N ALA A 208 -8.62 7.46 -27.08
CA ALA A 208 -9.27 8.29 -26.06
C ALA A 208 -10.65 8.77 -26.56
N PHE A 209 -11.68 8.70 -25.70
CA PHE A 209 -13.04 9.11 -26.03
C PHE A 209 -13.19 10.64 -26.08
N PRO A 210 -13.93 11.19 -27.06
CA PRO A 210 -14.28 12.61 -27.09
C PRO A 210 -15.15 13.01 -25.88
N ARG A 211 -14.87 14.17 -25.29
CA ARG A 211 -15.55 14.70 -24.08
C ARG A 211 -17.06 14.91 -24.25
N ASP A 212 -17.53 15.02 -25.48
CA ASP A 212 -18.90 15.42 -25.80
C ASP A 212 -19.83 14.21 -26.00
N SER A 213 -19.35 13.00 -25.68
CA SER A 213 -20.13 11.76 -25.74
C SER A 213 -20.78 11.45 -24.39
N PHE A 214 -21.96 10.82 -24.39
CA PHE A 214 -22.67 10.35 -23.18
C PHE A 214 -21.77 9.53 -22.24
N LEU A 215 -20.84 8.74 -22.78
CA LEU A 215 -19.83 8.02 -21.99
C LEU A 215 -18.72 8.94 -21.45
N GLY A 216 -18.35 9.99 -22.19
CA GLY A 216 -17.45 11.04 -21.70
C GLY A 216 -18.07 11.85 -20.56
N GLU A 217 -19.37 12.11 -20.61
CA GLU A 217 -20.11 12.79 -19.56
C GLU A 217 -20.32 11.89 -18.33
N ILE A 218 -20.54 10.58 -18.51
CA ILE A 218 -20.56 9.60 -17.41
C ILE A 218 -19.17 9.46 -16.78
N LEU A 219 -18.10 9.38 -17.56
CA LEU A 219 -16.73 9.29 -17.05
C LEU A 219 -16.28 10.58 -16.36
N HIS A 220 -16.67 11.75 -16.89
CA HIS A 220 -16.43 13.04 -16.24
C HIS A 220 -17.23 13.17 -14.94
N ASN A 221 -18.49 12.74 -14.92
CA ASN A 221 -19.31 12.68 -13.70
C ASN A 221 -18.81 11.63 -12.69
N LEU A 222 -18.15 10.55 -13.13
CA LEU A 222 -17.51 9.57 -12.24
C LEU A 222 -16.15 10.07 -11.71
N GLU A 223 -15.38 10.82 -12.52
CA GLU A 223 -14.18 11.53 -12.05
C GLU A 223 -14.53 12.67 -11.08
N GLU A 224 -15.65 13.38 -11.27
CA GLU A 224 -16.11 14.38 -10.30
C GLU A 224 -16.74 13.76 -9.05
N ARG A 225 -17.46 12.63 -9.17
CA ARG A 225 -17.98 11.90 -7.99
C ARG A 225 -16.91 11.23 -7.14
N THR A 226 -15.67 11.11 -7.62
CA THR A 226 -14.55 10.57 -6.84
C THR A 226 -13.77 11.61 -6.04
N GLU A 227 -14.12 12.91 -6.10
CA GLU A 227 -13.56 13.96 -5.24
C GLU A 227 -14.48 14.36 -4.07
N GLN A 228 -15.26 13.43 -3.52
CA GLN A 228 -15.87 13.69 -2.21
C GLN A 228 -14.75 13.71 -1.16
N ARG A 229 -14.28 14.91 -0.78
CA ARG A 229 -13.20 15.11 0.20
C ARG A 229 -13.65 14.60 1.56
N VAL A 230 -13.30 13.36 1.88
CA VAL A 230 -13.52 12.79 3.21
C VAL A 230 -12.39 13.27 4.10
N TYR A 231 -12.69 14.21 4.99
CA TYR A 231 -11.76 14.67 6.02
C TYR A 231 -11.80 13.68 7.20
N PRO A 232 -10.75 12.88 7.43
CA PRO A 232 -10.74 11.98 8.58
C PRO A 232 -10.75 12.78 9.88
N SER A 233 -11.54 12.33 10.85
CA SER A 233 -11.67 12.96 12.17
C SER A 233 -10.41 12.81 13.02
N GLU A 234 -9.62 11.78 12.75
CA GLU A 234 -8.42 11.40 13.49
C GLU A 234 -7.27 11.09 12.53
N LEU A 235 -6.04 11.27 13.00
CA LEU A 235 -4.84 10.95 12.24
C LEU A 235 -4.82 9.44 11.95
N PRO A 236 -4.54 9.00 10.69
CA PRO A 236 -4.46 7.58 10.37
C PRO A 236 -3.50 6.85 11.31
N SER A 237 -3.89 5.69 11.85
CA SER A 237 -3.16 4.99 12.93
C SER A 237 -1.76 4.47 12.55
N ASN A 238 -1.33 4.67 11.30
CA ASN A 238 -0.03 4.36 10.74
C ASN A 238 0.79 5.63 10.40
N SER A 239 0.26 6.82 10.71
CA SER A 239 0.94 8.08 10.45
C SER A 239 2.10 8.27 11.41
N GLN A 240 3.23 8.72 10.86
CA GLN A 240 4.42 9.03 11.64
C GLN A 240 4.50 10.53 12.00
N LEU A 241 3.47 11.31 11.66
CA LEU A 241 3.40 12.73 11.96
C LEU A 241 3.26 12.93 13.48
N ILE A 242 4.10 13.80 14.05
CA ILE A 242 3.97 14.23 15.44
C ILE A 242 3.29 15.60 15.41
N ILE A 243 2.08 15.68 15.98
CA ILE A 243 1.31 16.91 16.11
C ILE A 243 1.15 17.16 17.61
N GLN A 244 1.57 18.34 18.06
CA GLN A 244 1.44 18.75 19.46
C GLN A 244 0.77 20.13 19.51
N ASP A 245 -0.24 20.25 20.36
CA ASP A 245 -0.88 21.52 20.64
C ASP A 245 0.02 22.30 21.61
N LEU A 246 0.57 23.43 21.16
CA LEU A 246 1.34 24.35 22.02
C LEU A 246 0.42 25.52 22.33
N ALA A 247 -0.23 25.60 23.48
CA ALA A 247 -1.03 26.80 23.76
C ALA A 247 -0.12 28.06 23.88
N PRO A 248 -0.23 29.10 23.02
CA PRO A 248 -1.10 29.26 21.84
C PRO A 248 -0.39 28.97 20.49
N GLY A 249 -0.87 27.97 19.75
CA GLY A 249 -0.13 27.45 18.60
C GLY A 249 -0.19 25.93 18.37
N LEU A 250 0.36 25.53 17.22
CA LEU A 250 0.38 24.16 16.71
C LEU A 250 1.79 23.80 16.26
N TYR A 251 2.33 22.73 16.81
CA TYR A 251 3.59 22.14 16.36
C TYR A 251 3.32 20.91 15.50
N ILE A 252 3.86 20.91 14.29
CA ILE A 252 3.81 19.77 13.38
C ILE A 252 5.24 19.39 13.04
N LYS A 253 5.65 18.20 13.46
CA LYS A 253 6.92 17.60 13.10
C LYS A 253 6.70 16.46 12.12
N MET A 254 7.28 16.63 10.94
CA MET A 254 7.37 15.56 9.95
C MET A 254 8.66 14.78 10.20
N PRO A 255 8.59 13.46 10.47
CA PRO A 255 9.77 12.64 10.70
C PRO A 255 10.59 12.51 9.42
N LYS A 256 11.88 12.23 9.57
CA LYS A 256 12.78 11.85 8.48
C LYS A 256 12.24 10.60 7.81
N ARG A 257 11.54 10.75 6.69
CA ARG A 257 11.11 9.59 5.90
C ARG A 257 12.33 9.03 5.17
N SER A 258 12.80 7.89 5.67
CA SER A 258 13.56 6.96 4.85
C SER A 258 12.69 6.58 3.66
N ASN A 259 13.08 7.01 2.47
CA ASN A 259 12.42 6.63 1.22
C ASN A 259 12.67 5.14 0.96
N SER A 260 11.93 4.26 1.65
CA SER A 260 11.90 2.82 1.37
C SER A 260 11.25 2.49 0.01
N SER A 261 10.67 3.50 -0.66
CA SER A 261 10.02 3.37 -1.96
C SER A 261 10.88 3.78 -3.17
N MET A 262 12.14 4.22 -2.99
CA MET A 262 13.07 4.49 -4.10
C MET A 262 13.75 3.20 -4.61
N ARG A 263 12.95 2.20 -4.95
CA ARG A 263 13.40 0.96 -5.59
C ARG A 263 13.61 1.21 -7.09
N GLY A 264 14.86 1.50 -7.49
CA GLY A 264 15.28 1.49 -8.91
C GLY A 264 16.14 2.68 -9.35
N GLY A 265 16.11 3.80 -8.62
CA GLY A 265 16.84 5.02 -8.99
C GLY A 265 18.16 5.24 -8.26
N THR A 266 18.51 4.41 -7.26
CA THR A 266 19.65 4.66 -6.36
C THR A 266 20.98 4.11 -6.86
N ILE A 267 20.95 2.99 -7.60
CA ILE A 267 22.17 2.35 -8.12
C ILE A 267 22.79 3.19 -9.24
N PHE A 268 21.96 3.80 -10.09
CA PHE A 268 22.45 4.52 -11.26
C PHE A 268 23.30 5.76 -10.90
N PRO A 269 22.90 6.69 -10.02
CA PRO A 269 23.75 7.82 -9.62
C PRO A 269 25.05 7.39 -8.94
N ILE A 270 25.03 6.31 -8.15
CA ILE A 270 26.23 5.76 -7.49
C ILE A 270 27.17 5.15 -8.53
N ALA A 271 26.65 4.30 -9.41
CA ALA A 271 27.41 3.70 -10.50
C ALA A 271 27.94 4.76 -11.49
N TRP A 272 27.15 5.80 -11.76
CA TRP A 272 27.54 6.95 -12.59
C TRP A 272 28.71 7.71 -11.98
N MET A 273 28.64 8.03 -10.68
CA MET A 273 29.76 8.68 -9.99
C MET A 273 31.01 7.80 -9.96
N GLY A 274 30.84 6.48 -9.79
CA GLY A 274 31.94 5.52 -9.91
C GLY A 274 32.56 5.50 -11.30
N PHE A 275 31.74 5.53 -12.35
CA PHE A 275 32.19 5.59 -13.75
C PHE A 275 32.94 6.89 -14.05
N VAL A 276 32.38 8.05 -13.69
CA VAL A 276 33.02 9.34 -13.92
C VAL A 276 34.33 9.45 -13.11
N PHE A 277 34.36 8.93 -11.87
CA PHE A 277 35.58 8.83 -11.08
C PHE A 277 36.65 7.95 -11.73
N PHE A 278 36.28 6.74 -12.15
CA PHE A 278 37.17 5.83 -12.85
C PHE A 278 37.71 6.44 -14.14
N TRP A 279 36.84 7.06 -14.94
CA TRP A 279 37.24 7.74 -16.17
C TRP A 279 38.20 8.92 -15.92
N THR A 280 37.88 9.79 -14.95
CA THR A 280 38.70 10.95 -14.61
C THR A 280 40.08 10.52 -14.08
N THR A 281 40.13 9.49 -13.23
CA THR A 281 41.38 8.97 -12.68
C THR A 281 42.22 8.24 -13.73
N MET A 282 41.60 7.48 -14.63
CA MET A 282 42.31 6.76 -15.68
C MET A 282 42.89 7.70 -16.75
N THR A 283 42.16 8.75 -17.12
CA THR A 283 42.68 9.79 -18.04
C THR A 283 43.87 10.54 -17.44
N LEU A 284 43.83 10.87 -16.14
CA LEU A 284 44.97 11.46 -15.43
C LEU A 284 46.17 10.49 -15.37
N ARG A 285 45.93 9.21 -15.10
CA ARG A 285 46.99 8.19 -14.96
C ARG A 285 47.66 7.84 -16.30
N MET A 286 46.90 7.89 -17.40
CA MET A 286 47.42 7.67 -18.75
C MET A 286 48.16 8.90 -19.33
N HIS A 287 48.36 9.97 -18.54
CA HIS A 287 48.95 11.23 -19.00
C HIS A 287 48.25 11.78 -20.24
N ALA A 288 46.92 11.60 -20.33
CA ALA A 288 46.14 12.12 -21.43
C ALA A 288 46.23 13.67 -21.45
N PRO A 289 46.11 14.30 -22.63
CA PRO A 289 46.10 15.75 -22.73
C PRO A 289 45.12 16.40 -21.75
N PHE A 290 45.49 17.56 -21.19
CA PHE A 290 44.80 18.19 -20.05
C PHE A 290 43.29 18.43 -20.26
N PHE A 291 42.81 18.54 -21.50
CA PHE A 291 41.39 18.75 -21.79
C PHE A 291 40.52 17.50 -21.55
N PHE A 292 41.10 16.29 -21.56
CA PHE A 292 40.37 15.05 -21.31
C PHE A 292 39.82 14.93 -19.87
N PRO A 293 40.58 15.21 -18.79
CA PRO A 293 40.00 15.23 -17.46
C PRO A 293 39.02 16.42 -17.27
N LEU A 294 39.27 17.58 -17.89
CA LEU A 294 38.33 18.72 -17.85
C LEU A 294 36.98 18.39 -18.49
N PHE A 295 36.95 17.53 -19.51
CA PHE A 295 35.72 17.05 -20.13
C PHE A 295 34.78 16.36 -19.13
N SER A 296 35.29 15.88 -17.99
CA SER A 296 34.51 15.19 -16.96
C SER A 296 33.68 16.14 -16.08
N ILE A 297 34.01 17.45 -16.04
CA ILE A 297 33.40 18.45 -15.14
C ILE A 297 31.86 18.54 -15.29
N PRO A 298 31.27 18.62 -16.50
CA PRO A 298 29.81 18.67 -16.65
C PRO A 298 29.12 17.39 -16.14
N PHE A 299 29.77 16.24 -16.27
CA PHE A 299 29.23 14.95 -15.84
C PHE A 299 29.27 14.78 -14.32
N TRP A 300 30.27 15.36 -13.65
CA TRP A 300 30.29 15.49 -12.20
C TRP A 300 29.14 16.37 -11.70
N ILE A 301 28.92 17.53 -12.33
CA ILE A 301 27.82 18.44 -11.97
C ILE A 301 26.47 17.72 -12.10
N ALA A 302 26.26 16.97 -13.19
CA ALA A 302 25.07 16.16 -13.39
C ALA A 302 24.93 15.07 -12.31
N GLY A 303 26.01 14.35 -12.00
CA GLY A 303 26.02 13.30 -10.97
C GLY A 303 25.68 13.82 -9.58
N PHE A 304 26.27 14.95 -9.16
CA PHE A 304 25.93 15.59 -7.88
C PHE A 304 24.49 16.11 -7.85
N SER A 305 23.99 16.68 -8.96
CA SER A 305 22.59 17.11 -9.07
C SER A 305 21.62 15.94 -8.90
N MET A 306 21.93 14.79 -9.51
CA MET A 306 21.14 13.55 -9.37
C MET A 306 21.18 12.99 -7.96
N ILE A 307 22.34 12.95 -7.30
CA ILE A 307 22.48 12.54 -5.89
C ILE A 307 21.71 13.48 -4.97
N LYS A 308 21.80 14.80 -5.21
CA LYS A 308 21.06 15.80 -4.44
C LYS A 308 19.55 15.65 -4.62
N ALA A 309 19.07 15.35 -5.82
CA ALA A 309 17.67 15.08 -6.09
C ALA A 309 17.18 13.75 -5.47
N LEU A 310 18.07 12.75 -5.38
CA LEU A 310 17.79 11.45 -4.77
C LEU A 310 17.72 11.52 -3.24
N ILE A 311 18.62 12.28 -2.61
CA ILE A 311 18.78 12.34 -1.15
C ILE A 311 17.99 13.51 -0.53
N GLY A 312 17.75 14.58 -1.29
CA GLY A 312 17.14 15.82 -0.79
C GLY A 312 15.77 15.65 -0.10
N PRO A 313 14.80 14.94 -0.69
CA PRO A 313 13.48 14.73 -0.07
C PRO A 313 13.47 13.73 1.10
N SER A 314 14.48 12.85 1.20
CA SER A 314 14.51 11.75 2.18
C SER A 314 15.27 12.08 3.47
N MET A 315 16.06 13.16 3.47
CA MET A 315 16.93 13.52 4.59
C MET A 315 16.58 14.89 5.20
N THR A 316 15.43 15.46 4.85
CA THR A 316 14.98 16.77 5.36
C THR A 316 13.88 16.60 6.39
N GLU A 317 14.21 16.88 7.65
CA GLU A 317 13.26 16.99 8.74
C GLU A 317 12.58 18.36 8.64
N THR A 318 11.27 18.39 8.43
CA THR A 318 10.52 19.66 8.38
C THR A 318 9.69 19.80 9.63
N GLU A 319 9.95 20.87 10.37
CA GLU A 319 9.21 21.27 11.56
C GLU A 319 8.45 22.56 11.23
N LEU A 320 7.17 22.58 11.61
CA LEU A 320 6.30 23.75 11.49
C LEU A 320 5.84 24.14 12.88
N PHE A 321 6.00 25.41 13.21
CA PHE A 321 5.49 26.03 14.41
C PHE A 321 4.54 27.14 13.98
N LEU A 322 3.24 26.95 14.23
CA LEU A 322 2.23 27.97 14.05
C LEU A 322 1.96 28.60 15.42
N THR A 323 2.08 29.92 15.53
CA THR A 323 1.90 30.68 16.77
C THR A 323 1.10 31.95 16.48
N SER A 324 0.71 32.71 17.52
CA SER A 324 0.06 34.03 17.38
C SER A 324 0.87 35.01 16.52
N ASP A 325 2.20 34.89 16.54
CA ASP A 325 3.11 35.79 15.85
C ASP A 325 3.31 35.40 14.38
N GLY A 326 3.02 34.15 14.02
CA GLY A 326 3.15 33.64 12.66
C GLY A 326 3.54 32.17 12.55
N LEU A 327 3.96 31.78 11.34
CA LEU A 327 4.42 30.45 10.99
C LEU A 327 5.95 30.43 10.85
N LEU A 328 6.61 29.61 11.65
CA LEU A 328 8.02 29.27 11.50
C LEU A 328 8.14 27.88 10.88
N ARG A 329 8.77 27.81 9.71
CA ARG A 329 9.19 26.56 9.06
C ARG A 329 10.68 26.38 9.25
N LYS A 330 11.08 25.28 9.87
CA LYS A 330 12.47 24.84 9.95
C LYS A 330 12.64 23.58 9.12
N SER A 331 13.59 23.58 8.21
CA SER A 331 13.98 22.40 7.43
C SER A 331 15.42 22.06 7.77
N SER A 332 15.65 20.92 8.41
CA SER A 332 16.97 20.43 8.78
C SER A 332 17.35 19.24 7.91
N GLY A 333 18.39 19.40 7.08
CA GLY A 333 18.88 18.37 6.17
C GLY A 333 20.35 18.04 6.37
N PHE A 334 20.80 16.90 5.85
CA PHE A 334 22.21 16.45 5.96
C PHE A 334 23.22 17.45 5.37
N LEU A 335 22.81 18.27 4.40
CA LEU A 335 23.68 19.23 3.69
C LEU A 335 23.23 20.69 3.80
N SER A 336 22.05 20.97 4.35
CA SER A 336 21.50 22.33 4.40
C SER A 336 20.43 22.45 5.48
N ASN A 337 20.52 23.54 6.24
CA ASN A 337 19.49 23.96 7.18
C ASN A 337 18.89 25.27 6.69
N SER A 338 17.57 25.35 6.63
CA SER A 338 16.86 26.59 6.32
C SER A 338 15.76 26.84 7.33
N ALA A 339 15.58 28.11 7.69
CA ALA A 339 14.48 28.56 8.51
C ALA A 339 13.78 29.70 7.77
N GLN A 340 12.46 29.63 7.67
CA GLN A 340 11.63 30.65 7.05
C GLN A 340 10.49 31.00 8.01
N GLN A 341 10.39 32.28 8.34
CA GLN A 341 9.32 32.82 9.18
C GLN A 341 8.36 33.65 8.33
N CYS A 342 7.07 33.55 8.61
CA CYS A 342 6.02 34.33 7.96
C CYS A 342 5.03 34.84 9.02
N LEU A 343 4.59 36.09 8.91
CA LEU A 343 3.60 36.66 9.82
C LEU A 343 2.23 36.00 9.64
N LEU A 344 1.45 35.92 10.73
CA LEU A 344 0.12 35.32 10.72
C LEU A 344 -0.82 36.04 9.72
N SER A 345 -0.65 37.36 9.57
CA SER A 345 -1.42 38.21 8.63
C SER A 345 -1.19 37.87 7.16
N ASP A 346 -0.04 37.26 6.82
CA ASP A 346 0.31 36.94 5.44
C ASP A 346 -0.22 35.56 5.03
N ILE A 347 -0.58 34.70 5.99
CA ILE A 347 -1.07 33.34 5.75
C ILE A 347 -2.56 33.40 5.43
N ARG A 348 -2.96 32.96 4.24
CA ARG A 348 -4.38 32.95 3.82
C ARG A 348 -5.10 31.66 4.16
N GLU A 349 -4.62 30.57 3.60
CA GLU A 349 -5.21 29.22 3.71
C GLU A 349 -4.16 28.15 3.39
N ALA A 350 -4.30 26.98 3.99
CA ALA A 350 -3.62 25.75 3.58
C ALA A 350 -4.56 24.91 2.71
N LYS A 351 -4.09 24.46 1.53
CA LYS A 351 -4.86 23.57 0.65
C LYS A 351 -4.02 22.44 0.07
N VAL A 352 -4.58 21.24 -0.01
CA VAL A 352 -3.95 20.12 -0.71
C VAL A 352 -4.03 20.35 -2.22
N ARG A 353 -2.88 20.32 -2.90
CA ARG A 353 -2.76 20.55 -4.35
C ARG A 353 -1.92 19.45 -5.00
N LYS A 354 -2.10 19.26 -6.30
CA LYS A 354 -1.23 18.42 -7.13
C LYS A 354 0.15 19.09 -7.20
N SER A 355 1.18 18.38 -6.76
CA SER A 355 2.58 18.80 -6.82
C SER A 355 3.07 18.88 -8.28
N SER A 356 4.14 19.63 -8.51
CA SER A 356 4.87 19.62 -9.79
C SER A 356 5.62 18.30 -10.06
N VAL A 357 5.77 17.46 -9.02
CA VAL A 357 6.46 16.17 -9.09
C VAL A 357 5.51 15.04 -9.49
N ARG A 358 5.94 14.22 -10.46
CA ARG A 358 5.22 13.02 -10.91
C ARG A 358 5.95 11.76 -10.45
N ILE A 359 5.23 10.83 -9.85
CA ILE A 359 5.72 9.48 -9.53
C ILE A 359 4.76 8.49 -10.20
N ASN A 360 5.28 7.52 -10.94
CA ASN A 360 4.48 6.53 -11.68
C ASN A 360 3.38 7.15 -12.58
N ARG A 361 3.69 8.26 -13.27
CA ARG A 361 2.76 9.03 -14.14
C ARG A 361 1.55 9.66 -13.42
N GLN A 362 1.47 9.59 -12.10
CA GLN A 362 0.47 10.30 -11.29
C GLN A 362 1.11 11.50 -10.59
N TYR A 363 0.35 12.59 -10.47
CA TYR A 363 0.77 13.75 -9.69
C TYR A 363 0.69 13.40 -8.20
N VAL A 364 1.80 13.59 -7.49
CA VAL A 364 1.80 13.44 -6.03
C VAL A 364 1.05 14.63 -5.44
N LYS A 365 0.24 14.43 -4.39
CA LYS A 365 -0.40 15.54 -3.69
C LYS A 365 0.54 16.11 -2.62
N GLU A 366 0.48 17.41 -2.40
CA GLU A 366 1.23 18.12 -1.36
C GLU A 366 0.34 19.19 -0.71
N LEU A 367 0.66 19.58 0.53
CA LEU A 367 -0.02 20.66 1.23
C LEU A 367 0.65 22.00 0.86
N THR A 368 -0.12 22.91 0.29
CA THR A 368 0.33 24.25 -0.09
C THR A 368 -0.30 25.29 0.82
N ILE A 369 0.52 25.98 1.61
CA ILE A 369 0.11 27.20 2.33
C ILE A 369 0.33 28.41 1.41
N LYS A 370 -0.74 29.17 1.18
CA LYS A 370 -0.66 30.47 0.50
C LYS A 370 -0.23 31.56 1.47
N ILE A 371 0.88 32.21 1.17
CA ILE A 371 1.36 33.40 1.88
C ILE A 371 1.30 34.63 0.96
N LYS A 372 1.24 35.84 1.54
CA LYS A 372 1.35 37.09 0.78
C LYS A 372 2.74 37.15 0.13
N GLY A 373 2.81 37.02 -1.20
CA GLY A 373 4.07 37.02 -1.96
C GLY A 373 4.65 35.65 -2.31
N GLY A 374 3.95 34.55 -2.03
CA GLY A 374 4.43 33.22 -2.45
C GLY A 374 3.58 32.04 -1.98
N THR A 375 4.13 30.83 -2.15
CA THR A 375 3.52 29.58 -1.68
C THR A 375 4.56 28.76 -0.94
N ILE A 376 4.18 28.23 0.22
CA ILE A 376 4.99 27.27 0.96
C ILE A 376 4.39 25.89 0.71
N ASN A 377 5.14 25.02 0.03
CA ASN A 377 4.73 23.65 -0.24
C ASN A 377 5.46 22.69 0.71
N PHE A 378 4.72 21.74 1.29
CA PHE A 378 5.25 20.70 2.17
C PHE A 378 4.31 19.49 2.21
N GLY A 379 4.73 18.39 2.83
CA GLY A 379 3.95 17.15 2.85
C GLY A 379 4.09 16.28 1.58
N LEU A 380 5.09 16.55 0.74
CA LEU A 380 5.46 15.68 -0.39
C LEU A 380 5.67 14.24 0.09
N GLY A 381 4.86 13.33 -0.43
CA GLY A 381 4.91 11.90 -0.12
C GLY A 381 3.96 11.45 1.00
N LEU A 382 3.33 12.35 1.76
CA LEU A 382 2.27 11.98 2.70
C LEU A 382 1.10 11.32 1.97
N SER A 383 0.43 10.39 2.64
CA SER A 383 -0.78 9.77 2.09
C SER A 383 -1.93 10.78 2.02
N ASP A 384 -2.86 10.57 1.09
CA ASP A 384 -4.02 11.44 0.93
C ASP A 384 -4.78 11.69 2.25
N PRO A 385 -5.06 10.68 3.10
CA PRO A 385 -5.71 10.92 4.40
C PRO A 385 -4.88 11.77 5.38
N GLU A 386 -3.54 11.64 5.39
CA GLU A 386 -2.65 12.48 6.21
C GLU A 386 -2.67 13.93 5.74
N LEU A 387 -2.65 14.15 4.41
CA LEU A 387 -2.70 15.50 3.82
C LEU A 387 -4.02 16.20 4.10
N TYR A 388 -5.16 15.51 3.96
CA TYR A 388 -6.47 16.08 4.25
C TYR A 388 -6.69 16.31 5.75
N TYR A 389 -6.16 15.46 6.63
CA TYR A 389 -6.16 15.71 8.07
C TYR A 389 -5.38 16.98 8.43
N LEU A 390 -4.16 17.13 7.90
CA LEU A 390 -3.33 18.32 8.12
C LEU A 390 -3.97 19.59 7.55
N GLU A 391 -4.60 19.51 6.38
CA GLU A 391 -5.37 20.64 5.79
C GLU A 391 -6.45 21.11 6.75
N LYS A 392 -7.23 20.19 7.33
CA LYS A 392 -8.29 20.51 8.28
C LYS A 392 -7.73 21.10 9.58
N ARG A 393 -6.82 20.39 10.25
CA ARG A 393 -6.25 20.80 11.56
C ARG A 393 -5.52 22.14 11.47
N PHE A 394 -4.76 22.37 10.39
CA PHE A 394 -4.04 23.63 10.20
C PHE A 394 -4.99 24.82 10.02
N ASN A 395 -6.06 24.65 9.22
CA ASN A 395 -7.03 25.72 9.00
C ASN A 395 -7.91 25.99 10.24
N GLU A 396 -8.21 24.97 11.05
CA GLU A 396 -8.89 25.12 12.34
C GLU A 396 -8.06 25.97 13.31
N GLU A 397 -6.78 25.63 13.51
CA GLU A 397 -5.88 26.41 14.38
C GLU A 397 -5.59 27.81 13.84
N LEU A 398 -5.46 27.98 12.53
CA LEU A 398 -5.36 29.31 11.91
C LEU A 398 -6.61 30.16 12.19
N GLY A 399 -7.79 29.53 12.23
CA GLY A 399 -9.05 30.19 12.60
C GLY A 399 -9.06 30.63 14.07
N LEU A 400 -8.64 29.76 14.98
CA LEU A 400 -8.54 30.06 16.42
C LEU A 400 -7.53 31.18 16.71
N LEU A 401 -6.36 31.13 16.08
CA LEU A 401 -5.31 32.14 16.23
C LEU A 401 -5.71 33.52 15.67
N ARG A 402 -6.58 33.58 14.67
CA ARG A 402 -7.15 34.85 14.17
C ARG A 402 -8.25 35.43 15.06
N GLN A 403 -8.89 34.61 15.89
CA GLN A 403 -9.94 35.03 16.83
C GLN A 403 -9.38 35.44 18.19
N LEU A 404 -8.15 35.05 18.51
CA LEU A 404 -7.44 35.56 19.67
C LEU A 404 -7.17 37.07 19.49
N PRO A 405 -7.52 37.92 20.47
CA PRO A 405 -7.21 39.34 20.39
C PRO A 405 -5.70 39.49 20.25
N ALA A 406 -5.26 40.31 19.29
CA ALA A 406 -3.85 40.69 19.17
C ALA A 406 -3.40 41.18 20.55
N GLN A 407 -2.53 40.40 21.21
CA GLN A 407 -1.85 40.88 22.40
C GLN A 407 -0.96 42.03 21.92
N GLU A 408 -1.43 43.25 22.15
CA GLU A 408 -0.63 44.46 22.01
C GLU A 408 0.63 44.30 22.85
N SER A 409 1.78 44.29 22.18
CA SER A 409 3.10 44.52 22.79
C SER A 409 3.55 45.94 22.53
#